data_AF-A0A2J5A138-F1
#
_entry.id   AF-A0A2J5A138-F1
#
_cell.length_a   1.000
_cell.length_b   1.000
_cell.length_c   1.000
_cell.angle_alpha   90.00
_cell.angle_beta   90.00
_cell.angle_gamma   90.00
#
_symmetry.space_group_name_H-M   'P 1'
#
loop_
_entity.id
_entity.type
_entity.pdbx_description
1 polymer ?
#
loop_
_entity_poly.entity_id
_entity_poly.type
_entity_poly.pdbx_seq_one_letter_code
_entity_poly.pdbx_strand_id
1 'polypeptide(L)'
;MSYIIAFVKFGDSDMNYPVECFRTDIKPQDWVLVRLANERIKQATVERVDYMNWDCTGRIAWKAGEARLDEKGRLVAQPDAPETVGLVMSQATAGWEKSSGRLP
;
A
#
# COMPACT_ATOMS: atom_id res chain seq x y z
N MET A 1 -5.92 19.43 -12.31
CA MET A 1 -5.35 18.07 -12.45
C MET A 1 -6.17 17.14 -11.58
N SER A 2 -6.47 15.93 -12.06
CA SER A 2 -7.14 14.88 -11.29
C SER A 2 -6.09 13.87 -10.81
N TYR A 3 -6.31 13.30 -9.62
CA TYR A 3 -5.47 12.26 -9.03
C TYR A 3 -6.28 10.97 -8.93
N ILE A 4 -5.58 9.84 -8.81
CA ILE A 4 -6.23 8.54 -8.60
C ILE A 4 -6.69 8.51 -7.14
N ILE A 5 -8.00 8.39 -6.94
CA ILE A 5 -8.63 8.24 -5.62
C ILE A 5 -9.21 6.84 -5.55
N ALA A 6 -8.83 6.09 -4.52
CA ALA A 6 -9.45 4.81 -4.21
C ALA A 6 -10.51 5.03 -3.12
N PHE A 7 -11.71 4.51 -3.33
CA PHE A 7 -12.70 4.42 -2.27
C PHE A 7 -12.55 3.07 -1.61
N VAL A 8 -12.26 3.09 -0.32
CA VAL A 8 -12.03 1.89 0.47
C VAL A 8 -13.13 1.71 1.50
N LYS A 9 -13.40 0.46 1.84
CA LYS A 9 -14.31 0.07 2.91
C LYS A 9 -13.50 -0.54 4.05
N PHE A 10 -13.63 0.03 5.24
CA PHE A 10 -13.05 -0.55 6.44
C PHE A 10 -13.99 -1.65 6.99
N GLY A 11 -13.44 -2.70 7.58
CA GLY A 11 -14.26 -3.80 8.14
C GLY A 11 -15.22 -3.36 9.25
N ASP A 12 -14.96 -2.22 9.90
CA ASP A 12 -15.78 -1.64 10.95
C ASP A 12 -16.73 -0.52 10.47
N SER A 13 -16.82 -0.27 9.16
CA SER A 13 -17.67 0.77 8.60
C SER A 13 -18.33 0.36 7.28
N ASP A 14 -19.62 0.68 7.14
CA ASP A 14 -20.34 0.52 5.87
C ASP A 14 -20.16 1.69 4.89
N MET A 15 -19.43 2.72 5.30
CA MET A 15 -19.17 3.89 4.44
C MET A 15 -17.90 3.73 3.62
N ASN A 16 -18.00 4.15 2.35
CA ASN A 16 -16.86 4.30 1.47
C ASN A 16 -16.03 5.50 1.92
N TYR A 17 -14.75 5.27 2.19
CA TYR A 17 -13.81 6.30 2.61
C TYR A 17 -12.84 6.58 1.45
N PRO A 18 -12.80 7.81 0.92
CA PRO A 18 -11.89 8.16 -0.17
C PRO A 18 -10.46 8.32 0.34
N VAL A 19 -9.50 7.70 -0.33
CA VAL A 19 -8.07 7.78 -0.01
C VAL A 19 -7.25 8.06 -1.26
N GLU A 20 -6.16 8.79 -1.07
CA GLU A 20 -5.19 9.00 -2.14
C GLU A 20 -4.56 7.67 -2.56
N CYS A 21 -4.43 7.49 -3.87
CA CYS A 21 -3.73 6.37 -4.46
C CYS A 21 -2.71 6.89 -5.47
N PHE A 22 -1.44 6.59 -5.28
CA PHE A 22 -0.40 6.91 -6.29
C PHE A 22 -0.07 5.71 -7.17
N ARG A 23 -0.83 4.62 -7.01
CA ARG A 23 -0.57 3.32 -7.62
C ARG A 23 -1.61 3.00 -8.67
N THR A 24 -1.14 2.71 -9.88
CA THR A 24 -1.99 2.35 -11.02
C THR A 24 -2.38 0.87 -11.01
N ASP A 25 -1.75 0.05 -10.17
CA ASP A 25 -1.98 -1.40 -10.11
C ASP A 25 -3.06 -1.81 -9.08
N ILE A 26 -3.66 -0.85 -8.38
CA ILE A 26 -4.74 -1.07 -7.41
C ILE A 26 -6.06 -1.26 -8.15
N LYS A 27 -6.82 -2.30 -7.78
CA LYS A 27 -8.10 -2.67 -8.39
C LYS A 27 -9.20 -2.79 -7.34
N PRO A 28 -10.49 -2.68 -7.74
CA PRO A 28 -11.59 -3.09 -6.89
C PRO A 28 -11.37 -4.50 -6.33
N GLN A 29 -11.80 -4.72 -5.09
CA GLN A 29 -11.63 -5.92 -4.28
C GLN A 29 -10.21 -6.19 -3.76
N ASP A 30 -9.20 -5.40 -4.13
CA ASP A 30 -7.87 -5.50 -3.53
C ASP A 30 -7.92 -5.20 -2.03
N TRP A 31 -7.20 -6.00 -1.24
CA TRP A 31 -6.99 -5.72 0.18
C TRP A 31 -5.78 -4.82 0.34
N VAL A 32 -5.97 -3.70 1.02
CA VAL A 32 -4.96 -2.64 1.15
C VAL A 32 -4.81 -2.20 2.59
N LEU A 33 -3.63 -1.66 2.88
CA LEU A 33 -3.31 -0.98 4.11
C LEU A 33 -3.32 0.52 3.85
N VAL A 34 -4.18 1.22 4.58
CA VAL A 34 -4.40 2.66 4.48
C VAL A 34 -3.70 3.33 5.65
N ARG A 35 -2.84 4.31 5.35
CA ARG A 35 -2.31 5.23 6.34
C ARG A 35 -3.27 6.41 6.48
N LEU A 36 -3.84 6.56 7.67
CA LEU A 36 -4.73 7.66 8.02
C LEU A 36 -3.92 8.89 8.49
N ALA A 37 -4.56 10.07 8.56
CA ALA A 37 -3.95 11.31 9.04
C ALA A 37 -3.32 11.23 10.44
N ASN A 38 -3.76 10.28 11.28
CA ASN A 38 -3.21 10.05 12.62
C ASN A 38 -2.04 9.05 12.64
N GLU A 39 -1.42 8.80 11.49
CA GLU A 39 -0.33 7.82 11.28
C GLU A 39 -0.70 6.36 11.61
N ARG A 40 -1.99 6.08 11.90
CA ARG A 40 -2.45 4.71 12.08
C ARG A 40 -2.65 4.04 10.74
N ILE A 41 -2.29 2.77 10.70
CA ILE A 41 -2.52 1.92 9.54
C ILE A 41 -3.77 1.07 9.81
N LYS A 42 -4.72 1.09 8.89
CA LYS A 42 -5.90 0.25 8.91
C LYS A 42 -5.99 -0.59 7.64
N GLN A 43 -6.45 -1.82 7.78
CA GLN A 43 -6.77 -2.67 6.64
C GLN A 43 -8.15 -2.30 6.09
N ALA A 44 -8.24 -2.23 4.77
CA ALA A 44 -9.48 -1.91 4.06
C ALA A 44 -9.54 -2.68 2.74
N THR A 45 -10.74 -2.78 2.18
CA THR A 45 -10.97 -3.36 0.86
C THR A 45 -11.28 -2.23 -0.12
N VAL A 46 -10.65 -2.24 -1.30
CA VAL A 46 -10.94 -1.26 -2.34
C VAL A 46 -12.30 -1.57 -2.95
N GLU A 47 -13.21 -0.62 -2.96
CA GLU A 47 -14.54 -0.76 -3.57
C GLU A 47 -14.53 -0.23 -5.02
N ARG A 48 -13.89 0.92 -5.23
CA ARG A 48 -13.70 1.50 -6.57
C ARG A 48 -12.45 2.36 -6.62
N VAL A 49 -12.00 2.66 -7.83
CA VAL A 49 -10.91 3.61 -8.10
C VAL A 49 -11.38 4.58 -9.17
N ASP A 50 -11.28 5.88 -8.91
CA ASP A 50 -11.73 6.96 -9.79
C ASP A 50 -10.67 8.05 -9.91
N TYR A 51 -10.74 8.86 -10.97
CA TYR A 51 -9.84 10.00 -11.18
C TYR A 51 -10.58 11.30 -10.84
N MET A 52 -10.23 11.93 -9.72
CA MET A 52 -10.86 13.17 -9.29
C MET A 52 -9.89 14.07 -8.51
N ASN A 53 -10.25 15.33 -8.34
CA ASN A 53 -9.47 16.30 -7.56
C ASN A 53 -10.06 16.41 -6.15
N TRP A 54 -9.80 15.41 -5.32
CA TRP A 54 -10.31 15.31 -3.95
C TRP A 54 -9.16 15.43 -2.96
N ASP A 55 -9.33 16.25 -1.92
CA ASP A 55 -8.35 16.40 -0.84
C ASP A 55 -8.57 15.30 0.21
N CYS A 56 -7.82 14.21 0.08
CA CYS A 56 -7.99 13.00 0.87
C CYS A 56 -7.13 13.06 2.15
N THR A 57 -7.73 12.74 3.29
CA THR A 57 -7.04 12.72 4.60
C THR A 57 -6.29 11.41 4.88
N GLY A 58 -6.48 10.39 4.05
CA GLY A 58 -5.78 9.12 4.13
C GLY A 58 -5.23 8.71 2.77
N ARG A 59 -4.22 7.85 2.78
CA ARG A 59 -3.57 7.33 1.57
C ARG A 59 -3.35 5.83 1.63
N ILE A 60 -3.38 5.17 0.48
CA ILE A 60 -2.94 3.77 0.39
C ILE A 60 -1.42 3.73 0.60
N ALA A 61 -0.99 2.91 1.56
CA ALA A 61 0.42 2.67 1.82
C ALA A 61 0.91 1.42 1.08
N TRP A 62 0.21 0.28 1.22
CA TRP A 62 0.61 -1.01 0.63
C TRP A 62 -0.61 -1.87 0.31
N LYS A 63 -0.46 -2.88 -0.54
CA LYS A 63 -1.37 -4.02 -0.56
C LYS A 63 -1.15 -4.89 0.68
N ALA A 64 -2.16 -5.63 1.12
CA ALA A 64 -2.08 -6.42 2.35
C ALA A 64 -0.94 -7.46 2.33
N GLY A 65 -0.60 -7.99 1.16
CA GLY A 65 0.52 -8.93 0.99
C GLY A 65 1.91 -8.29 0.90
N GLU A 66 1.99 -6.98 0.76
CA GLU A 66 3.23 -6.23 0.54
C GLU A 66 3.78 -5.60 1.82
N ALA A 67 3.09 -5.77 2.95
CA ALA A 67 3.58 -5.34 4.25
C ALA A 67 3.87 -6.55 5.13
N ARG A 68 4.86 -6.41 5.99
CA ARG A 68 5.25 -7.38 7.01
C ARG A 68 5.38 -6.66 8.34
N LEU A 69 5.13 -7.39 9.43
CA LEU A 69 5.51 -6.92 10.76
C LEU A 69 7.03 -7.11 10.95
N ASP A 70 7.72 -6.03 11.27
CA ASP A 70 9.10 -6.05 11.76
C ASP A 70 9.15 -6.70 13.16
N GLU A 71 10.35 -7.05 13.62
CA GLU A 71 10.63 -7.63 14.94
C GLU A 71 10.12 -6.74 16.10
N LYS A 72 9.91 -5.45 15.82
CA LYS A 72 9.35 -4.46 16.76
C LYS A 72 7.83 -4.30 16.66
N GLY A 73 7.14 -5.15 15.91
CA GLY A 73 5.69 -5.09 15.69
C GLY A 73 5.24 -3.91 14.83
N ARG A 74 6.14 -3.31 14.04
CA ARG A 74 5.82 -2.21 13.12
C ARG A 74 5.55 -2.76 11.73
N LEU A 75 4.52 -2.26 11.05
CA LEU A 75 4.29 -2.57 9.64
C LEU A 75 5.38 -1.90 8.79
N VAL A 76 6.17 -2.73 8.13
CA VAL A 76 7.21 -2.34 7.17
C VAL A 76 6.88 -2.92 5.79
N ALA A 77 7.31 -2.25 4.74
CA ALA A 77 7.22 -2.79 3.38
C ALA A 77 8.02 -4.09 3.29
N GLN A 78 7.50 -5.09 2.58
CA GLN A 78 8.30 -6.24 2.19
C GLN A 78 9.38 -5.81 1.18
N PRO A 79 10.53 -6.50 1.10
CA PRO A 79 11.63 -6.09 0.22
C PRO A 79 11.26 -6.02 -1.27
N ASP A 80 10.23 -6.76 -1.68
CA ASP A 80 9.66 -6.84 -3.04
C ASP A 80 8.46 -5.90 -3.23
N ALA A 81 8.00 -5.23 -2.19
CA ALA A 81 6.91 -4.29 -2.27
C ALA A 81 7.37 -3.00 -2.97
N PRO A 82 6.58 -2.44 -3.91
CA PRO A 82 6.88 -1.16 -4.51
C PRO A 82 6.75 -0.06 -3.45
N GLU A 83 7.88 0.46 -2.99
CA GLU A 83 7.92 1.54 -2.02
C GLU A 83 7.62 2.87 -2.73
N THR A 84 6.57 3.56 -2.28
CA THR A 84 6.28 4.93 -2.73
C THR A 84 7.05 5.91 -1.85
N VAL A 85 8.37 6.00 -2.03
CA VAL A 85 9.19 7.10 -1.50
C VAL A 85 9.13 8.23 -2.52
N GLY A 86 8.70 9.42 -2.10
CA GLY A 86 8.52 10.66 -2.87
C GLY A 86 8.98 10.64 -4.34
N LEU A 87 8.04 10.78 -5.28
CA LEU A 87 8.22 11.03 -6.72
C LEU A 87 9.08 10.04 -7.53
N VAL A 88 9.66 9.01 -6.94
CA VAL A 88 10.40 7.97 -7.69
C VAL A 88 9.95 6.60 -7.20
N MET A 89 9.19 5.91 -8.06
CA MET A 89 8.96 4.46 -7.94
C MET A 89 10.31 3.76 -8.15
N SER A 90 11.10 3.63 -7.09
CA SER A 90 12.30 2.79 -7.12
C SER A 90 11.82 1.35 -7.07
N GLN A 91 11.90 0.63 -8.19
CA GLN A 91 11.81 -0.83 -8.17
C GLN A 91 12.98 -1.34 -7.35
N ALA A 92 12.74 -1.67 -6.08
CA ALA A 92 13.73 -2.36 -5.26
C ALA A 92 13.94 -3.75 -5.86
N THR A 93 14.94 -3.90 -6.72
CA THR A 93 15.41 -5.20 -7.16
C THR A 93 16.04 -5.88 -5.96
N ALA A 94 15.29 -6.76 -5.30
CA ALA A 94 15.82 -7.70 -4.34
C ALA A 94 16.78 -8.65 -5.09
N GLY A 95 18.06 -8.30 -5.11
CA GLY A 95 19.16 -9.19 -5.47
C GLY A 95 19.21 -10.32 -4.47
N TRP A 96 18.43 -11.36 -4.70
CA TRP A 96 18.67 -12.68 -4.13
C TRP A 96 20.00 -13.15 -4.71
N GLU A 97 21.03 -13.25 -3.89
CA GLU A 97 22.21 -14.02 -4.24
C GLU A 97 22.27 -15.20 -3.28
N LYS A 98 21.70 -16.31 -3.77
CA LYS A 98 21.88 -17.66 -3.22
C LYS A 98 23.37 -17.90 -2.99
N SER A 99 23.79 -18.05 -1.73
CA SER A 99 24.97 -18.89 -1.42
C SER A 99 24.61 -19.95 -0.38
N SER A 100 23.76 -20.89 -0.79
CA SER A 100 23.75 -22.23 -0.23
C SER A 100 24.70 -23.09 -1.05
N GLY A 101 25.83 -23.53 -0.50
CA GLY A 101 26.69 -24.50 -1.19
C GLY A 101 28.12 -24.53 -0.70
N ARG A 102 28.35 -25.31 0.37
CA ARG A 102 29.64 -25.89 0.73
C ARG A 102 30.29 -26.54 -0.51
N LEU A 103 31.45 -26.05 -0.92
CA LEU A 103 32.35 -26.61 -1.94
C LEU A 103 33.13 -27.84 -1.39
N PRO A 104 33.67 -28.70 -2.26
CA PRO A 104 34.05 -30.10 -1.97
C PRO A 104 35.17 -30.29 -0.93
#